data_AF-A0A2G2YP02-F1
#
_entry.id   AF-A0A2G2YP02-F1
#
_cell.length_a   1.000
_cell.length_b   1.000
_cell.length_c   1.000
_cell.angle_alpha   90.00
_cell.angle_beta   90.00
_cell.angle_gamma   90.00
#
_symmetry.space_group_name_H-M   'P 1'
#
loop_
_entity.id
_entity.type
_entity.pdbx_description
1 polymer ?
#
loop_
_entity_poly.entity_id
_entity_poly.type
_entity_poly.pdbx_seq_one_letter_code
_entity_poly.pdbx_strand_id
1 'polypeptide(L)'
;MAKTIFFPVVLSFIFILSYTMCINANATGKNAGGKNEVDDEKPFSYLLGTTEGPYKWGTLKPNWKICDTGLFQSPINFRNKTVKVTKRIPHFTPNYKISSATIMNRGHDIKLQWEGDAGSITLNGTVYKLIQCHWHTPSEHKVDGQSLAMEAHLIHQSVNGKLTAVIGILFNIGPPNPFLNELIHHAKTVDRKGKKVGLVDPNKLGVKAEPFYRYIGSLTVPPCTEGIVWNVLHQPRTVSMDQMMALRNAVNDGFQVNARPTQGLRRRPVYLVM
;
A
#
# COMPACT_ATOMS: atom_id res chain seq x y z
N MET A 1 -21.35 68.11 39.49
CA MET A 1 -20.33 67.31 38.79
C MET A 1 -19.98 66.10 39.65
N ALA A 2 -20.59 64.95 39.39
CA ALA A 2 -20.31 63.71 40.10
C ALA A 2 -19.63 62.75 39.12
N LYS A 3 -18.42 62.28 39.45
CA LYS A 3 -17.59 61.37 38.66
C LYS A 3 -18.01 59.93 38.95
N THR A 4 -18.45 59.20 37.93
CA THR A 4 -18.73 57.76 38.01
C THR A 4 -17.43 56.99 37.76
N ILE A 5 -17.05 56.12 38.71
CA ILE A 5 -15.86 55.28 38.69
C ILE A 5 -16.23 53.93 38.03
N PHE A 6 -15.49 53.53 37.00
CA PHE A 6 -15.61 52.22 36.34
C PHE A 6 -14.64 51.23 37.00
N PHE A 7 -15.14 50.08 37.47
CA PHE A 7 -14.34 48.91 37.86
C PHE A 7 -14.47 47.83 36.78
N PRO A 8 -13.37 47.22 36.29
CA PRO A 8 -13.44 46.12 35.35
C PRO A 8 -13.63 44.79 36.10
N VAL A 9 -14.60 43.99 35.65
CA VAL A 9 -14.85 42.63 36.14
C VAL A 9 -13.80 41.70 35.52
N VAL A 10 -12.91 41.15 36.35
CA VAL A 10 -12.00 40.06 35.98
C VAL A 10 -12.71 38.74 36.34
N LEU A 11 -13.10 37.96 35.32
CA LEU A 11 -13.60 36.59 35.52
C LEU A 11 -12.43 35.64 35.78
N SER A 12 -12.29 35.20 37.03
CA SER A 12 -11.39 34.12 37.43
C SER A 12 -12.07 32.76 37.18
N PHE A 13 -11.55 31.97 36.24
CA PHE A 13 -11.95 30.56 36.10
C PHE A 13 -11.15 29.69 37.08
N ILE A 14 -11.86 29.08 38.03
CA ILE A 14 -11.33 28.06 38.95
C ILE A 14 -11.09 26.76 38.17
N PHE A 15 -9.84 26.30 38.13
CA PHE A 15 -9.49 24.93 37.71
C PHE A 15 -9.72 23.98 38.88
N ILE A 16 -10.71 23.09 38.77
CA ILE A 16 -10.90 21.97 39.69
C ILE A 16 -9.99 20.83 39.23
N LEU A 17 -8.96 20.50 40.03
CA LEU A 17 -8.19 19.27 39.89
C LEU A 17 -9.05 18.08 40.33
N SER A 18 -9.52 17.27 39.38
CA SER A 18 -10.07 15.95 39.68
C SER A 18 -8.96 14.90 39.61
N TYR A 19 -8.57 14.41 40.78
CA TYR A 19 -7.71 13.24 40.99
C TYR A 19 -8.39 12.01 40.39
N THR A 20 -7.79 11.34 39.41
CA THR A 20 -8.26 10.01 38.96
C THR A 20 -7.15 8.99 39.17
N MET A 21 -7.48 7.99 39.97
CA MET A 21 -6.63 6.84 40.30
C MET A 21 -6.11 6.14 39.04
N CYS A 22 -4.79 5.91 38.98
CA CYS A 22 -4.19 4.97 38.06
C CYS A 22 -4.57 3.54 38.45
N ILE A 23 -5.45 2.91 37.66
CA ILE A 23 -5.60 1.46 37.66
C ILE A 23 -4.61 0.90 36.63
N ASN A 24 -3.68 0.08 37.12
CA ASN A 24 -2.80 -0.76 36.29
C ASN A 24 -3.67 -1.76 35.52
N ALA A 25 -3.81 -1.55 34.21
CA ALA A 25 -4.36 -2.53 33.30
C ALA A 25 -3.25 -3.05 32.39
N ASN A 26 -2.95 -4.35 32.54
CA ASN A 26 -2.09 -5.12 31.65
C ASN A 26 -2.40 -4.82 30.18
N ALA A 27 -1.35 -4.46 29.44
CA ALA A 27 -1.40 -4.23 28.01
C ALA A 27 -1.78 -5.51 27.26
N THR A 28 -3.06 -5.64 26.92
CA THR A 28 -3.48 -6.47 25.79
C THR A 28 -3.73 -5.53 24.62
N GLY A 29 -2.87 -5.62 23.61
CA GLY A 29 -2.91 -4.79 22.42
C GLY A 29 -4.22 -5.00 21.65
N LYS A 30 -5.17 -4.08 21.83
CA LYS A 30 -6.29 -3.89 20.91
C LYS A 30 -5.86 -2.87 19.86
N ASN A 31 -5.70 -3.37 18.63
CA ASN A 31 -5.35 -2.60 17.44
C ASN A 31 -6.45 -1.54 17.16
N ALA A 32 -6.09 -0.26 17.26
CA ALA A 32 -6.95 0.84 16.88
C ALA A 32 -6.85 1.08 15.36
N GLY A 33 -7.98 0.96 14.63
CA GLY A 33 -8.18 1.46 13.26
C GLY A 33 -7.13 1.02 12.22
N GLY A 34 -7.32 -0.15 11.60
CA GLY A 34 -6.36 -0.76 10.68
C GLY A 34 -5.96 0.11 9.48
N LYS A 35 -4.72 0.63 9.50
CA LYS A 35 -4.07 1.31 8.37
C LYS A 35 -3.29 0.35 7.45
N ASN A 36 -3.22 -0.92 7.82
CA ASN A 36 -2.46 -1.94 7.11
C ASN A 36 -3.40 -2.87 6.34
N GLU A 37 -2.86 -3.51 5.31
CA GLU A 37 -3.51 -4.60 4.58
C GLU A 37 -3.81 -5.77 5.51
N VAL A 38 -4.84 -6.54 5.18
CA VAL A 38 -5.14 -7.77 5.92
C VAL A 38 -4.08 -8.83 5.61
N ASP A 39 -3.64 -9.57 6.63
CA ASP A 39 -2.72 -10.72 6.47
C ASP A 39 -3.47 -12.07 6.40
N ASP A 40 -4.81 -12.05 6.43
CA ASP A 40 -5.66 -13.24 6.39
C ASP A 40 -6.62 -13.23 5.19
N GLU A 41 -6.74 -14.39 4.55
CA GLU A 41 -7.60 -14.65 3.41
C GLU A 41 -9.10 -14.63 3.77
N LYS A 42 -9.43 -14.96 5.03
CA LYS A 42 -10.82 -14.92 5.49
C LYS A 42 -11.17 -13.49 5.93
N PRO A 43 -12.31 -12.90 5.51
CA PRO A 43 -13.46 -13.47 4.80
C PRO A 43 -13.64 -13.07 3.31
N PHE A 44 -12.60 -12.80 2.52
CA PHE A 44 -12.78 -12.21 1.18
C PHE A 44 -12.26 -13.09 0.03
N SER A 45 -12.71 -12.78 -1.19
CA SER A 45 -12.28 -13.42 -2.44
C SER A 45 -12.08 -12.37 -3.54
N TYR A 46 -11.37 -12.73 -4.62
CA TYR A 46 -11.29 -11.95 -5.85
C TYR A 46 -12.31 -12.37 -6.92
N LEU A 47 -13.09 -13.42 -6.68
CA LEU A 47 -14.11 -13.89 -7.62
C LEU A 47 -15.23 -12.84 -7.77
N LEU A 48 -15.44 -12.38 -9.00
CA LEU A 48 -16.46 -11.37 -9.30
C LEU A 48 -17.86 -11.98 -9.19
N GLY A 49 -18.82 -11.18 -8.73
CA GLY A 49 -20.23 -11.58 -8.62
C GLY A 49 -20.59 -12.42 -7.39
N THR A 50 -19.61 -12.84 -6.58
CA THR A 50 -19.86 -13.56 -5.32
C THR A 50 -20.12 -12.58 -4.16
N THR A 51 -20.66 -13.10 -3.06
CA THR A 51 -20.89 -12.31 -1.82
C THR A 51 -19.60 -11.89 -1.14
N GLU A 52 -18.49 -12.57 -1.42
CA GLU A 52 -17.14 -12.32 -0.85
C GLU A 52 -16.23 -11.58 -1.83
N GLY A 53 -16.70 -11.32 -3.05
CA GLY A 53 -15.95 -10.72 -4.13
C GLY A 53 -15.66 -9.23 -3.95
N PRO A 54 -14.81 -8.63 -4.80
CA PRO A 54 -14.33 -7.25 -4.66
C PRO A 54 -15.42 -6.18 -4.55
N TYR A 55 -16.56 -6.36 -5.23
CA TYR A 55 -17.70 -5.43 -5.17
C TYR A 55 -18.52 -5.54 -3.88
N LYS A 56 -18.23 -6.51 -3.03
CA LYS A 56 -18.92 -6.77 -1.76
C LYS A 56 -17.99 -6.69 -0.54
N TRP A 57 -16.69 -6.47 -0.70
CA TRP A 57 -15.75 -6.38 0.43
C TRP A 57 -16.20 -5.43 1.54
N GLY A 58 -16.80 -4.28 1.18
CA GLY A 58 -17.28 -3.30 2.16
C GLY A 58 -18.45 -3.79 3.04
N THR A 59 -19.15 -4.85 2.64
CA THR A 59 -20.26 -5.43 3.41
C THR A 59 -19.83 -6.57 4.32
N LEU A 60 -18.60 -7.07 4.19
CA LEU A 60 -18.14 -8.27 4.91
C LEU A 60 -17.76 -8.00 6.36
N LYS A 61 -17.23 -6.79 6.65
CA LYS A 61 -16.88 -6.35 8.00
C LYS A 61 -17.12 -4.85 8.17
N PRO A 62 -17.54 -4.38 9.37
CA PRO A 62 -17.78 -2.95 9.60
C PRO A 62 -16.57 -2.06 9.30
N ASN A 63 -15.35 -2.52 9.62
CA ASN A 63 -14.12 -1.77 9.36
C ASN A 63 -13.64 -1.81 7.90
N TRP A 64 -14.34 -2.52 7.01
CA TRP A 64 -14.03 -2.60 5.58
C TRP A 64 -14.95 -1.73 4.73
N LYS A 65 -15.92 -1.03 5.34
CA LYS A 65 -16.93 -0.20 4.67
C LYS A 65 -16.36 0.76 3.61
N ILE A 66 -15.14 1.27 3.83
CA ILE A 66 -14.44 2.15 2.90
C ILE A 66 -14.18 1.49 1.54
N CYS A 67 -14.08 0.16 1.46
CA CYS A 67 -13.97 -0.56 0.19
C CYS A 67 -15.14 -0.29 -0.77
N ASP A 68 -16.32 0.08 -0.24
CA ASP A 68 -17.53 0.40 -1.00
C ASP A 68 -17.81 1.91 -1.03
N THR A 69 -17.72 2.57 0.12
CA THR A 69 -18.09 3.99 0.24
C THR A 69 -16.96 4.97 -0.10
N GLY A 70 -15.73 4.48 -0.27
CA GLY A 70 -14.55 5.28 -0.56
C GLY A 70 -14.66 6.06 -1.88
N LEU A 71 -14.12 7.28 -1.89
CA LEU A 71 -14.13 8.16 -3.07
C LEU A 71 -12.81 8.15 -3.84
N PHE A 72 -11.72 7.76 -3.17
CA PHE A 72 -10.35 7.77 -3.69
C PHE A 72 -9.75 6.37 -3.68
N GLN A 73 -10.54 5.38 -4.10
CA GLN A 73 -10.11 3.99 -4.16
C GLN A 73 -9.06 3.72 -5.27
N SER A 74 -8.32 2.65 -5.06
CA SER A 74 -7.32 2.05 -5.96
C SER A 74 -7.68 0.59 -6.26
N PRO A 75 -7.23 0.01 -7.38
CA PRO A 75 -6.37 0.59 -8.42
C PRO A 75 -7.17 1.48 -9.39
N ILE A 76 -6.48 2.15 -10.33
CA ILE A 76 -7.13 2.90 -11.42
C ILE A 76 -6.55 2.59 -12.80
N ASN A 77 -7.28 3.02 -13.83
CA ASN A 77 -6.82 3.00 -15.21
C ASN A 77 -6.14 4.34 -15.57
N PHE A 78 -4.85 4.31 -15.88
CA PHE A 78 -4.10 5.44 -16.40
C PHE A 78 -4.43 5.63 -17.88
N ARG A 79 -5.26 6.64 -18.18
CA ARG A 79 -5.62 7.00 -19.57
C ARG A 79 -4.92 8.28 -19.97
N ASN A 80 -4.31 8.31 -21.16
CA ASN A 80 -3.60 9.48 -21.67
C ASN A 80 -4.43 10.77 -21.60
N LYS A 81 -5.73 10.69 -21.89
CA LYS A 81 -6.66 11.84 -21.84
C LYS A 81 -6.94 12.40 -20.44
N THR A 82 -6.66 11.65 -19.37
CA THR A 82 -6.95 12.03 -17.98
C THR A 82 -5.71 12.39 -17.18
N VAL A 83 -4.53 11.95 -17.64
CA VAL A 83 -3.27 12.15 -16.94
C VAL A 83 -2.68 13.51 -17.31
N LYS A 84 -2.25 14.26 -16.30
CA LYS A 84 -1.61 15.57 -16.47
C LYS A 84 -0.10 15.42 -16.43
N VAL A 85 0.57 15.66 -17.55
CA VAL A 85 2.04 15.64 -17.60
C VAL A 85 2.59 16.84 -16.83
N THR A 86 3.59 16.63 -15.98
CA THR A 86 4.19 17.70 -15.18
C THR A 86 5.65 17.42 -14.83
N LYS A 87 6.46 18.48 -14.75
CA LYS A 87 7.82 18.48 -14.18
C LYS A 87 7.89 19.20 -12.83
N ARG A 88 6.76 19.70 -12.34
CA ARG A 88 6.68 20.50 -11.09
C ARG A 88 6.63 19.65 -9.84
N ILE A 89 6.28 18.37 -9.97
CA ILE A 89 6.27 17.44 -8.84
C ILE A 89 7.67 16.85 -8.73
N PRO A 90 8.34 16.95 -7.57
CA PRO A 90 9.64 16.33 -7.39
C PRO A 90 9.57 14.82 -7.55
N HIS A 91 10.61 14.26 -8.15
CA HIS A 91 10.83 12.82 -8.15
C HIS A 91 11.03 12.33 -6.72
N PHE A 92 10.70 11.07 -6.48
CA PHE A 92 11.09 10.41 -5.23
C PHE A 92 12.53 9.92 -5.38
N THR A 93 13.31 9.99 -4.30
CA THR A 93 14.69 9.48 -4.30
C THR A 93 14.72 8.16 -3.53
N PRO A 94 14.96 7.02 -4.20
CA PRO A 94 15.17 5.76 -3.50
C PRO A 94 16.56 5.76 -2.84
N ASN A 95 16.61 5.33 -1.58
CA ASN A 95 17.81 5.08 -0.82
C ASN A 95 17.62 3.76 -0.07
N TYR A 96 17.63 2.65 -0.81
CA TYR A 96 17.42 1.33 -0.27
C TYR A 96 18.73 0.70 0.20
N LYS A 97 18.61 -0.15 1.23
CA LYS A 97 19.72 -0.85 1.85
C LYS A 97 19.43 -2.35 1.87
N ILE A 98 20.47 -3.15 1.71
CA ILE A 98 20.40 -4.59 1.91
C ILE A 98 19.96 -4.85 3.36
N SER A 99 18.96 -5.70 3.54
CA SER A 99 18.44 -6.01 4.87
C SER A 99 17.85 -7.41 4.92
N SER A 100 17.72 -7.97 6.12
CA SER A 100 17.13 -9.30 6.30
C SER A 100 15.65 -9.29 5.98
N ALA A 101 15.17 -10.31 5.27
CA ALA A 101 13.77 -10.41 4.88
C ALA A 101 13.17 -11.80 5.14
N THR A 102 11.85 -11.81 5.28
CA THR A 102 10.99 -12.99 5.39
C THR A 102 10.01 -12.97 4.23
N ILE A 103 9.98 -14.05 3.45
CA ILE A 103 8.91 -14.25 2.46
C ILE A 103 7.76 -15.02 3.12
N MET A 104 6.53 -14.73 2.72
CA MET A 104 5.32 -15.30 3.30
C MET A 104 4.26 -15.47 2.22
N ASN A 105 3.48 -16.54 2.31
CA ASN A 105 2.22 -16.63 1.55
C ASN A 105 1.09 -16.15 2.47
N ARG A 106 0.45 -15.03 2.14
CA ARG A 106 -0.68 -14.48 2.93
C ARG A 106 -2.03 -15.14 2.58
N GLY A 107 -2.00 -16.20 1.79
CA GLY A 107 -3.15 -16.84 1.16
C GLY A 107 -3.54 -16.14 -0.14
N HIS A 108 -3.68 -14.81 -0.12
CA HIS A 108 -4.13 -14.03 -1.27
C HIS A 108 -3.00 -13.44 -2.13
N ASP A 109 -1.78 -13.42 -1.63
CA ASP A 109 -0.57 -13.05 -2.37
C ASP A 109 0.70 -13.60 -1.70
N ILE A 110 1.82 -13.42 -2.40
CA ILE A 110 3.15 -13.64 -1.86
C ILE A 110 3.69 -12.27 -1.41
N LYS A 111 4.09 -12.18 -0.14
CA LYS A 111 4.67 -11.00 0.48
C LYS A 111 6.13 -11.26 0.83
N LEU A 112 7.00 -10.29 0.55
CA LEU A 112 8.33 -10.20 1.13
C LEU A 112 8.33 -9.04 2.13
N GLN A 113 8.65 -9.33 3.39
CA GLN A 113 8.73 -8.35 4.46
C GLN A 113 10.19 -8.17 4.90
N TRP A 114 10.66 -6.93 4.96
CA TRP A 114 11.97 -6.64 5.53
C TRP A 114 11.86 -6.49 7.05
N GLU A 115 12.73 -7.18 7.78
CA GLU A 115 12.76 -7.19 9.24
C GLU A 115 13.67 -6.08 9.81
N GLY A 116 14.65 -5.62 9.02
CA GLY A 116 15.57 -4.55 9.37
C GLY A 116 15.34 -3.27 8.56
N ASP A 117 16.27 -2.32 8.65
CA ASP A 117 16.23 -1.10 7.83
C ASP A 117 16.56 -1.43 6.37
N ALA A 118 15.54 -1.62 5.54
CA ALA A 118 15.68 -1.77 4.08
C ALA A 118 15.87 -0.43 3.35
N GLY A 119 16.06 0.66 4.10
CA GLY A 119 16.14 2.00 3.56
C GLY A 119 14.76 2.59 3.27
N SER A 120 14.71 3.56 2.37
CA SER A 120 13.54 4.44 2.25
C SER A 120 13.41 5.10 0.90
N ILE A 121 12.28 5.79 0.71
CA ILE A 121 12.12 6.83 -0.29
C ILE A 121 11.85 8.17 0.39
N THR A 122 12.25 9.26 -0.25
CA THR A 122 11.91 10.62 0.22
C THR A 122 10.91 11.28 -0.72
N LEU A 123 9.81 11.77 -0.17
CA LEU A 123 8.73 12.47 -0.88
C LEU A 123 8.49 13.82 -0.22
N ASN A 124 8.72 14.93 -0.93
CA ASN A 124 8.52 16.29 -0.43
C ASN A 124 9.16 16.51 0.97
N GLY A 125 10.40 16.04 1.15
CA GLY A 125 11.13 16.14 2.42
C GLY A 125 10.70 15.15 3.50
N THR A 126 9.66 14.35 3.29
CA THR A 126 9.24 13.30 4.23
C THR A 126 9.86 11.96 3.83
N VAL A 127 10.50 11.28 4.79
CA VAL A 127 11.09 9.95 4.63
C VAL A 127 10.05 8.86 4.88
N TYR A 128 9.92 7.92 3.95
CA TYR A 128 9.07 6.73 4.03
C TYR A 128 9.94 5.47 3.95
N LYS A 129 10.01 4.72 5.06
CA LYS A 129 10.78 3.47 5.15
C LYS A 129 10.10 2.36 4.38
N LEU A 130 10.87 1.56 3.65
CA LEU A 130 10.36 0.36 2.97
C LEU A 130 10.04 -0.71 4.00
N ILE A 131 8.81 -1.25 3.95
CA ILE A 131 8.32 -2.23 4.92
C ILE A 131 8.19 -3.61 4.27
N GLN A 132 7.47 -3.67 3.15
CA GLN A 132 7.19 -4.93 2.46
C GLN A 132 6.97 -4.69 0.96
N CYS A 133 7.07 -5.76 0.18
CA CYS A 133 6.50 -5.80 -1.14
C CYS A 133 5.69 -7.08 -1.37
N HIS A 134 4.75 -7.03 -2.30
CA HIS A 134 3.93 -8.17 -2.72
C HIS A 134 3.55 -8.05 -4.19
N TRP A 135 2.99 -9.14 -4.74
CA TRP A 135 2.72 -9.26 -6.17
C TRP A 135 1.27 -9.62 -6.48
N HIS A 136 0.75 -9.01 -7.53
CA HIS A 136 -0.56 -9.28 -8.13
C HIS A 136 -0.42 -9.82 -9.55
N THR A 137 -1.23 -10.82 -9.90
CA THR A 137 -1.34 -11.38 -11.26
C THR A 137 -2.81 -11.48 -11.67
N PRO A 138 -3.28 -10.78 -12.71
CA PRO A 138 -2.56 -9.79 -13.55
C PRO A 138 -2.27 -8.48 -12.80
N SER A 139 -1.81 -7.43 -13.49
CA SER A 139 -1.72 -6.11 -12.87
C SER A 139 -3.08 -5.56 -12.45
N GLU A 140 -3.09 -4.85 -11.33
CA GLU A 140 -4.26 -4.20 -10.78
C GLU A 140 -4.52 -2.87 -11.47
N HIS A 141 -3.48 -2.03 -11.59
CA HIS A 141 -3.53 -0.86 -12.43
C HIS A 141 -3.60 -1.26 -13.90
N LYS A 142 -4.27 -0.41 -14.68
CA LYS A 142 -4.36 -0.54 -16.13
C LYS A 142 -3.72 0.66 -16.80
N VAL A 143 -3.18 0.46 -18.00
CA VAL A 143 -2.72 1.54 -18.89
C VAL A 143 -3.59 1.50 -20.13
N ASP A 144 -4.28 2.61 -20.41
CA ASP A 144 -5.23 2.77 -21.51
C ASP A 144 -6.25 1.60 -21.62
N GLY A 145 -6.69 1.08 -20.47
CA GLY A 145 -7.67 -0.01 -20.37
C GLY A 145 -7.09 -1.42 -20.38
N GLN A 146 -5.79 -1.57 -20.56
CA GLN A 146 -5.12 -2.87 -20.62
C GLN A 146 -4.47 -3.20 -19.27
N SER A 147 -4.70 -4.42 -18.78
CA SER A 147 -3.89 -4.99 -17.70
C SER A 147 -2.58 -5.52 -18.28
N LEU A 148 -1.51 -5.37 -17.52
CA LEU A 148 -0.21 -5.98 -17.75
C LEU A 148 -0.14 -7.33 -17.03
N ALA A 149 0.94 -8.09 -17.27
CA ALA A 149 1.04 -9.48 -16.85
C ALA A 149 1.08 -9.65 -15.32
N MET A 150 1.69 -8.70 -14.62
CA MET A 150 1.86 -8.72 -13.16
C MET A 150 2.12 -7.29 -12.66
N GLU A 151 1.88 -7.06 -11.38
CA GLU A 151 2.23 -5.83 -10.69
C GLU A 151 2.86 -6.13 -9.33
N ALA A 152 3.90 -5.39 -8.95
CA ALA A 152 4.47 -5.43 -7.61
C ALA A 152 4.16 -4.13 -6.88
N HIS A 153 3.78 -4.22 -5.61
CA HIS A 153 3.59 -3.07 -4.73
C HIS A 153 4.68 -3.07 -3.68
N LEU A 154 5.43 -1.99 -3.58
CA LEU A 154 6.38 -1.74 -2.49
C LEU A 154 5.72 -0.76 -1.54
N ILE A 155 5.45 -1.20 -0.32
CA ILE A 155 4.78 -0.42 0.71
C ILE A 155 5.82 0.30 1.57
N HIS A 156 5.71 1.62 1.64
CA HIS A 156 6.53 2.49 2.47
C HIS A 156 5.69 3.23 3.51
N GLN A 157 6.22 3.37 4.72
CA GLN A 157 5.56 4.12 5.79
C GLN A 157 6.45 5.25 6.33
N SER A 158 5.85 6.40 6.61
CA SER A 158 6.56 7.50 7.26
C SER A 158 7.09 7.06 8.63
N VAL A 159 8.16 7.70 9.13
CA VAL A 159 8.79 7.32 10.40
C VAL A 159 7.81 7.31 11.60
N ASN A 160 6.79 8.15 11.56
CA ASN A 160 5.73 8.20 12.58
C ASN A 160 4.55 7.23 12.32
N GLY A 161 4.60 6.41 11.27
CA GLY A 161 3.56 5.46 10.87
C GLY A 161 2.24 6.10 10.43
N LYS A 162 2.20 7.43 10.24
CA LYS A 162 0.95 8.15 9.93
C LYS A 162 0.59 8.15 8.45
N LEU A 163 1.60 8.15 7.58
CA LEU A 163 1.45 8.27 6.13
C LEU A 163 2.03 7.03 5.45
N THR A 164 1.37 6.62 4.37
CA THR A 164 1.79 5.48 3.55
C THR A 164 1.98 5.94 2.11
N ALA A 165 3.09 5.53 1.51
CA ALA A 165 3.36 5.67 0.09
C ALA A 165 3.55 4.28 -0.52
N VAL A 166 3.14 4.11 -1.77
CA VAL A 166 3.31 2.85 -2.49
C VAL A 166 4.02 3.13 -3.81
N ILE A 167 5.04 2.34 -4.11
CA ILE A 167 5.61 2.24 -5.45
C ILE A 167 5.01 1.04 -6.15
N GLY A 168 4.30 1.28 -7.25
CA GLY A 168 3.79 0.23 -8.14
C GLY A 168 4.75 -0.01 -9.29
N ILE A 169 5.07 -1.28 -9.55
CA ILE A 169 5.89 -1.70 -10.69
C ILE A 169 5.06 -2.61 -11.56
N LEU A 170 4.78 -2.21 -12.80
CA LEU A 170 4.07 -3.04 -13.78
C LEU A 170 5.06 -3.94 -14.53
N PHE A 171 4.62 -5.12 -14.92
CA PHE A 171 5.46 -6.08 -15.63
C PHE A 171 4.82 -6.60 -16.93
N ASN A 172 5.61 -6.61 -18.00
CA ASN A 172 5.30 -7.35 -19.23
C ASN A 172 5.95 -8.75 -19.17
N ILE A 173 5.38 -9.71 -19.91
CA ILE A 173 6.07 -10.98 -20.16
C ILE A 173 7.33 -10.69 -21.00
N GLY A 174 8.47 -11.23 -20.58
CA GLY A 174 9.75 -11.05 -21.24
C GLY A 174 10.86 -11.81 -20.53
N PRO A 175 12.12 -11.34 -20.61
CA PRO A 175 13.23 -11.94 -19.88
C PRO A 175 12.98 -12.03 -18.36
N PRO A 176 13.52 -13.06 -17.68
CA PRO A 176 13.37 -13.23 -16.24
C PRO A 176 13.79 -11.99 -15.44
N ASN A 177 13.01 -11.65 -14.44
CA ASN A 177 13.32 -10.60 -13.49
C ASN A 177 14.44 -11.06 -12.53
N PRO A 178 15.59 -10.35 -12.44
CA PRO A 178 16.69 -10.77 -11.58
C PRO A 178 16.34 -10.85 -10.09
N PHE A 179 15.50 -9.94 -9.58
CA PHE A 179 15.08 -9.96 -8.17
C PHE A 179 14.26 -11.22 -7.85
N LEU A 180 13.36 -11.62 -8.75
CA LEU A 180 12.56 -12.83 -8.53
C LEU A 180 13.39 -14.10 -8.61
N ASN A 181 14.52 -14.14 -9.32
CA ASN A 181 15.38 -15.33 -9.31
C ASN A 181 15.87 -15.70 -7.91
N GLU A 182 16.07 -14.70 -7.04
CA GLU A 182 16.49 -14.91 -5.65
C GLU A 182 15.36 -15.43 -4.75
N LEU A 183 14.10 -15.22 -5.14
CA LEU A 183 12.94 -15.45 -4.29
C LEU A 183 12.07 -16.61 -4.75
N ILE A 184 12.09 -16.97 -6.04
CA ILE A 184 11.05 -17.82 -6.63
C ILE A 184 11.01 -19.24 -6.05
N HIS A 185 12.17 -19.80 -5.68
CA HIS A 185 12.23 -21.11 -5.02
C HIS A 185 11.61 -21.07 -3.62
N HIS A 186 11.78 -19.96 -2.91
CA HIS A 186 11.13 -19.76 -1.61
C HIS A 186 9.62 -19.54 -1.78
N ALA A 187 9.20 -18.74 -2.76
CA ALA A 187 7.80 -18.46 -3.04
C ALA A 187 6.98 -19.75 -3.30
N LYS A 188 7.55 -20.72 -4.03
CA LYS A 188 6.88 -22.00 -4.32
C LYS A 188 6.63 -22.90 -3.11
N THR A 189 7.31 -22.66 -1.98
CA THR A 189 7.30 -23.56 -0.82
C THR A 189 6.85 -22.88 0.47
N VAL A 190 6.60 -21.57 0.42
CA VAL A 190 6.28 -20.79 1.62
C VAL A 190 4.80 -20.87 1.94
N ASP A 191 4.52 -21.03 3.22
CA ASP A 191 3.17 -20.99 3.78
C ASP A 191 2.96 -19.68 4.58
N ARG A 192 1.91 -19.66 5.40
CA ARG A 192 1.58 -18.51 6.24
C ARG A 192 2.55 -18.26 7.40
N LYS A 193 3.34 -19.26 7.81
CA LYS A 193 4.36 -19.10 8.87
C LYS A 193 5.54 -18.26 8.38
N GLY A 194 5.71 -18.17 7.06
CA GLY A 194 6.81 -17.45 6.46
C GLY A 194 8.13 -18.21 6.52
N LYS A 195 9.06 -17.79 5.67
CA LYS A 195 10.41 -18.34 5.57
C LYS A 195 11.41 -17.20 5.50
N LYS A 196 12.39 -17.20 6.40
CA LYS A 196 13.52 -16.27 6.32
C LYS A 196 14.29 -16.57 5.03
N VAL A 197 14.52 -15.52 4.23
CA VAL A 197 15.29 -15.62 2.97
C VAL A 197 16.69 -15.04 3.10
N GLY A 198 17.05 -14.52 4.28
CA GLY A 198 18.35 -13.92 4.53
C GLY A 198 18.40 -12.46 4.07
N LEU A 199 19.57 -12.01 3.63
CA LEU A 199 19.79 -10.63 3.18
C LEU A 199 19.24 -10.46 1.75
N VAL A 200 18.33 -9.51 1.58
CA VAL A 200 17.75 -9.15 0.28
C VAL A 200 18.02 -7.69 -0.03
N ASP A 201 18.46 -7.42 -1.26
CA ASP A 201 18.72 -6.08 -1.77
C ASP A 201 17.50 -5.52 -2.52
N PRO A 202 16.78 -4.53 -1.96
CA PRO A 202 15.63 -3.94 -2.65
C PRO A 202 16.01 -3.18 -3.92
N ASN A 203 17.27 -2.78 -4.10
CA ASN A 203 17.71 -2.07 -5.32
C ASN A 203 17.55 -2.93 -6.58
N LYS A 204 17.57 -4.27 -6.44
CA LYS A 204 17.36 -5.22 -7.54
C LYS A 204 15.93 -5.23 -8.10
N LEU A 205 14.96 -4.65 -7.39
CA LEU A 205 13.62 -4.36 -7.94
C LEU A 205 13.67 -3.34 -9.09
N GLY A 206 14.80 -2.63 -9.23
CA GLY A 206 15.05 -1.72 -10.33
C GLY A 206 14.30 -0.41 -10.21
N VAL A 207 13.94 0.02 -9.01
CA VAL A 207 13.33 1.34 -8.76
C VAL A 207 14.39 2.42 -8.92
N LYS A 208 14.18 3.35 -9.86
CA LYS A 208 15.10 4.46 -10.15
C LYS A 208 14.34 5.78 -10.21
N ALA A 209 15.08 6.89 -10.26
CA ALA A 209 14.50 8.18 -10.63
C ALA A 209 14.17 8.17 -12.13
N GLU A 210 12.91 7.87 -12.45
CA GLU A 210 12.37 7.76 -13.80
C GLU A 210 10.92 8.25 -13.81
N PRO A 211 10.28 8.46 -14.98
CA PRO A 211 8.89 8.91 -15.02
C PRO A 211 7.92 7.96 -14.31
N PHE A 212 6.93 8.51 -13.60
CA PHE A 212 5.92 7.74 -12.87
C PHE A 212 4.56 8.45 -12.82
N TYR A 213 3.51 7.66 -12.65
CA TYR A 213 2.17 8.16 -12.33
C TYR A 213 2.06 8.46 -10.84
N ARG A 214 1.57 9.65 -10.48
CA ARG A 214 1.30 10.09 -9.09
C ARG A 214 -0.18 10.35 -8.88
N TYR A 215 -0.75 9.76 -7.83
CA TYR A 215 -2.10 10.07 -7.35
C TYR A 215 -2.29 9.69 -5.88
N ILE A 216 -3.37 10.19 -5.24
CA ILE A 216 -3.76 9.81 -3.87
C ILE A 216 -4.84 8.74 -3.92
N GLY A 217 -4.54 7.53 -3.45
CA GLY A 217 -5.38 6.35 -3.58
C GLY A 217 -5.75 5.68 -2.26
N SER A 218 -6.00 4.38 -2.36
CA SER A 218 -6.25 3.48 -1.24
C SER A 218 -5.33 2.27 -1.27
N LEU A 219 -5.39 1.45 -0.22
CA LEU A 219 -4.99 0.04 -0.33
C LEU A 219 -5.91 -0.67 -1.34
N THR A 220 -5.39 -1.65 -2.06
CA THR A 220 -6.12 -2.41 -3.08
C THR A 220 -6.73 -3.72 -2.55
N VAL A 221 -6.58 -3.94 -1.25
CA VAL A 221 -7.07 -5.07 -0.46
C VAL A 221 -7.76 -4.50 0.79
N PRO A 222 -8.77 -5.17 1.39
CA PRO A 222 -9.40 -4.68 2.61
C PRO A 222 -8.36 -4.39 3.72
N PRO A 223 -8.55 -3.33 4.52
CA PRO A 223 -9.74 -2.49 4.68
C PRO A 223 -9.90 -1.36 3.64
N CYS A 224 -9.10 -1.35 2.57
CA CYS A 224 -9.15 -0.34 1.50
C CYS A 224 -8.95 1.10 1.98
N THR A 225 -8.14 1.27 3.03
CA THR A 225 -7.82 2.58 3.65
C THR A 225 -7.32 3.57 2.60
N GLU A 226 -7.92 4.76 2.57
CA GLU A 226 -7.55 5.87 1.67
C GLU A 226 -6.40 6.73 2.20
N GLY A 227 -5.90 7.65 1.36
CA GLY A 227 -4.80 8.56 1.71
C GLY A 227 -3.43 8.01 1.33
N ILE A 228 -3.38 6.94 0.53
CA ILE A 228 -2.14 6.31 0.07
C ILE A 228 -1.53 7.13 -1.05
N VAL A 229 -0.25 7.51 -0.93
CA VAL A 229 0.47 8.22 -2.00
C VAL A 229 1.00 7.20 -3.00
N TRP A 230 0.31 7.02 -4.12
CA TRP A 230 0.69 6.08 -5.17
C TRP A 230 1.70 6.67 -6.15
N ASN A 231 2.72 5.88 -6.46
CA ASN A 231 3.80 6.15 -7.41
C ASN A 231 3.96 4.94 -8.34
N VAL A 232 3.26 4.89 -9.46
CA VAL A 232 3.36 3.75 -10.38
C VAL A 232 4.39 4.06 -11.46
N LEU A 233 5.47 3.31 -11.55
CA LEU A 233 6.52 3.52 -12.55
C LEU A 233 5.92 3.49 -13.95
N HIS A 234 6.28 4.47 -14.78
CA HIS A 234 5.73 4.57 -16.13
C HIS A 234 6.27 3.48 -17.05
N GLN A 235 7.55 3.12 -16.89
CA GLN A 235 8.21 2.08 -17.68
C GLN A 235 8.01 0.70 -17.02
N PRO A 236 7.29 -0.23 -17.66
CA PRO A 236 7.16 -1.58 -17.13
C PRO A 236 8.50 -2.30 -17.07
N ARG A 237 8.64 -3.19 -16.09
CA ARG A 237 9.73 -4.17 -16.03
C ARG A 237 9.32 -5.45 -16.76
N THR A 238 10.23 -6.41 -16.85
CA THR A 238 9.94 -7.73 -17.42
C THR A 238 9.93 -8.80 -16.35
N VAL A 239 9.09 -9.81 -16.56
CA VAL A 239 9.04 -11.05 -15.80
C VAL A 239 8.90 -12.21 -16.79
N SER A 240 9.54 -13.36 -16.53
CA SER A 240 9.30 -14.53 -17.36
C SER A 240 7.93 -15.16 -17.05
N MET A 241 7.39 -15.90 -18.01
CA MET A 241 6.14 -16.64 -17.81
C MET A 241 6.26 -17.58 -16.60
N ASP A 242 7.38 -18.29 -16.46
CA ASP A 242 7.61 -19.23 -15.35
C ASP A 242 7.66 -18.54 -13.98
N GLN A 243 8.27 -17.36 -13.88
CA GLN A 243 8.31 -16.58 -12.65
C GLN A 243 6.91 -16.08 -12.28
N MET A 244 6.17 -15.55 -13.25
CA MET A 244 4.79 -15.09 -13.02
C MET A 244 3.91 -16.25 -12.59
N MET A 245 3.95 -17.38 -13.30
CA MET A 245 3.18 -18.58 -12.97
C MET A 245 3.56 -19.17 -11.60
N ALA A 246 4.84 -19.11 -11.22
CA ALA A 246 5.29 -19.58 -9.92
C ALA A 246 4.75 -18.73 -8.76
N LEU A 247 4.63 -17.40 -8.91
CA LEU A 247 3.95 -16.57 -7.92
C LEU A 247 2.44 -16.84 -7.92
N ARG A 248 1.85 -16.90 -9.11
CA ARG A 248 0.41 -17.13 -9.33
C ARG A 248 -0.09 -18.45 -8.76
N ASN A 249 0.71 -19.51 -8.83
CA ASN A 249 0.35 -20.84 -8.35
C ASN A 249 0.74 -21.06 -6.89
N ALA A 250 1.52 -20.16 -6.29
CA ALA A 250 1.94 -20.28 -4.90
C ALA A 250 0.86 -19.79 -3.91
N VAL A 251 -0.04 -18.90 -4.34
CA VAL A 251 -1.17 -18.43 -3.53
C VAL A 251 -2.23 -19.53 -3.37
N ASN A 252 -3.16 -19.33 -2.44
CA ASN A 252 -4.22 -20.30 -2.17
C ASN A 252 -5.20 -20.40 -3.33
N ASP A 253 -5.90 -21.54 -3.41
CA ASP A 253 -6.89 -21.79 -4.45
C ASP A 253 -7.97 -20.71 -4.49
N GLY A 254 -8.28 -20.21 -5.69
CA GLY A 254 -9.20 -19.10 -5.90
C GLY A 254 -8.55 -17.71 -5.87
N PHE A 255 -7.27 -17.61 -5.49
CA PHE A 255 -6.50 -16.35 -5.48
C PHE A 255 -5.49 -16.24 -6.62
N GLN A 256 -5.44 -17.20 -7.55
CA GLN A 256 -4.55 -17.14 -8.71
C GLN A 256 -4.83 -15.92 -9.62
N VAL A 257 -5.99 -15.27 -9.45
CA VAL A 257 -6.30 -13.96 -10.05
C VAL A 257 -6.61 -13.00 -8.91
N ASN A 258 -5.56 -12.42 -8.32
CA ASN A 258 -5.64 -11.58 -7.13
C ASN A 258 -5.63 -10.08 -7.46
N ALA A 259 -6.21 -9.68 -8.59
CA ALA A 259 -6.26 -8.28 -9.00
C ALA A 259 -7.64 -7.67 -8.73
N ARG A 260 -7.73 -6.67 -7.86
CA ARG A 260 -8.95 -5.88 -7.65
C ARG A 260 -9.32 -5.14 -8.95
N PRO A 261 -10.60 -5.09 -9.34
CA PRO A 261 -11.04 -4.28 -10.47
C PRO A 261 -10.65 -2.81 -10.33
N THR A 262 -10.38 -2.13 -11.44
CA THR A 262 -10.12 -0.69 -11.44
C THR A 262 -11.30 0.11 -10.94
N GLN A 263 -11.02 1.09 -10.10
CA GLN A 263 -11.98 1.95 -9.43
C GLN A 263 -12.20 3.25 -10.23
N GLY A 264 -13.33 3.90 -9.99
CA GLY A 264 -13.66 5.16 -10.67
C GLY A 264 -12.67 6.27 -10.33
N LEU A 265 -12.15 6.96 -11.36
CA LEU A 265 -11.21 8.07 -11.18
C LEU A 265 -11.83 9.29 -10.47
N ARG A 266 -13.15 9.48 -10.67
CA ARG A 266 -13.90 10.65 -10.22
C ARG A 266 -13.20 11.95 -10.64
N ARG A 267 -13.07 12.93 -9.74
CA ARG A 267 -12.39 14.22 -9.96
C ARG A 267 -10.94 14.23 -9.47
N ARG A 268 -10.36 13.08 -9.14
CA ARG A 268 -9.00 13.00 -8.59
C ARG A 268 -7.98 13.34 -9.68
N PRO A 269 -7.04 14.27 -9.44
CA PRO A 269 -5.96 14.52 -10.38
C PRO A 269 -4.99 13.33 -10.40
N VAL A 270 -4.54 12.97 -11.60
CA VAL A 270 -3.46 12.01 -11.81
C VAL A 270 -2.40 12.69 -12.64
N TYR A 271 -1.16 12.58 -12.21
CA TYR A 271 -0.03 13.21 -12.88
C TYR A 271 0.89 12.17 -13.48
N LEU A 272 1.39 12.41 -14.68
CA LEU A 272 2.61 11.75 -15.18
C LEU A 272 3.76 12.70 -14.87
N VAL A 273 4.56 12.33 -13.88
CA VAL A 273 5.75 13.08 -13.47
C VAL A 273 6.88 12.68 -14.39
N MET A 274 7.47 13.65 -15.08
CA MET A 274 8.56 13.48 -16.05
C MET A 274 9.90 13.86 -15.46
#